data_AF-E3BJW3-F1
#
_entry.id   AF-E3BJW3-F1
#
_cell.length_a   1.000
_cell.length_b   1.000
_cell.length_c   1.000
_cell.angle_alpha   90.00
_cell.angle_beta   90.00
_cell.angle_gamma   90.00
#
_symmetry.space_group_name_H-M   'P 1'
#
loop_
_entity.id
_entity.type
_entity.pdbx_description
1 polymer ?
#
loop_
_entity_poly.entity_id
_entity_poly.type
_entity_poly.pdbx_seq_one_letter_code
_entity_poly.pdbx_strand_id
1 'polypeptide(L)'
;MFSGAKAFNQPIGNWDTSKVGDSWTYSGMADMFKGATNFNQPIDNWDTSKVRTMRGMFSGAKAFNQPIGNWDTSRVEGMRSMFAGAASFNQPIGNWDTSKVSDMRSMFSGAAKFNQPIGNWNISAVSDMGDMFLGATSFNQDVHQFEGKGQLQGNTLTCNDSPIGATFNHQGETYLIVDDESIKDQAQLDELEQGQIRFCTSHVTNMNGLFRGREYFNADISDWDTSKVTNMGRIFSGATSFNQPIGNWDTSKVRGMSVMFSGAKAFNQPIGDWNTSGVWDMREMFLGAEAFNQPIGNWDTSDVLDMKGMFTGADSFDQELNQWKIGQLRDNTMVCRNATGLHYTYQGYTYLVVDDNSIKDRALIDKRVV
;
A
#
# COMPACT_ATOMS: atom_id res chain seq x y z
N MET A 1 12.38 -30.72 -11.19
CA MET A 1 12.06 -32.14 -10.94
C MET A 1 10.65 -32.50 -11.41
N PHE A 2 9.63 -31.77 -10.95
CA PHE A 2 8.21 -31.95 -11.29
C PHE A 2 7.67 -30.85 -12.21
N SER A 3 8.55 -30.22 -13.01
CA SER A 3 8.16 -29.16 -13.93
C SER A 3 7.15 -29.69 -14.95
N GLY A 4 6.02 -29.00 -15.10
CA GLY A 4 4.90 -29.36 -15.96
C GLY A 4 4.01 -30.50 -15.44
N ALA A 5 4.31 -31.09 -14.28
CA ALA A 5 3.56 -32.22 -13.74
C ALA A 5 2.23 -31.77 -13.11
N LYS A 6 1.27 -31.34 -13.94
CA LYS A 6 0.00 -30.71 -13.53
C LYS A 6 -0.79 -31.50 -12.49
N ALA A 7 -0.81 -32.83 -12.61
CA ALA A 7 -1.53 -33.74 -11.72
C ALA A 7 -0.74 -34.16 -10.46
N PHE A 8 0.54 -33.79 -10.36
CA PHE A 8 1.39 -34.23 -9.24
C PHE A 8 0.97 -33.57 -7.93
N ASN A 9 0.68 -34.40 -6.93
CA ASN A 9 0.35 -33.98 -5.56
C ASN A 9 0.64 -35.13 -4.56
N GLN A 10 1.73 -35.86 -4.76
CA GLN A 10 2.09 -37.04 -3.94
C GLN A 10 2.94 -36.63 -2.74
N PRO A 11 2.81 -37.31 -1.58
CA PRO A 11 3.51 -36.93 -0.36
C PRO A 11 5.02 -37.07 -0.52
N ILE A 12 5.74 -35.96 -0.31
CA ILE A 12 7.21 -35.85 -0.43
C ILE A 12 7.84 -35.14 0.77
N GLY A 13 7.07 -34.85 1.81
CA GLY A 13 7.57 -34.17 3.01
C GLY A 13 8.70 -34.92 3.72
N ASN A 14 8.77 -36.25 3.57
CA ASN A 14 9.77 -37.12 4.20
C ASN A 14 11.09 -37.23 3.41
N TRP A 15 11.27 -36.45 2.35
CA TRP A 15 12.51 -36.49 1.57
C TRP A 15 13.65 -35.80 2.31
N ASP A 16 14.83 -36.41 2.29
CA ASP A 16 16.06 -35.79 2.77
C ASP A 16 16.56 -34.76 1.75
N THR A 17 16.37 -33.48 2.05
CA THR A 17 16.84 -32.37 1.22
C THR A 17 18.16 -31.75 1.71
N SER A 18 18.80 -32.32 2.76
CA SER A 18 19.99 -31.74 3.40
C SER A 18 21.22 -31.63 2.49
N LYS A 19 21.19 -32.29 1.34
CA LYS A 19 22.24 -32.23 0.30
C LYS A 19 21.87 -31.34 -0.90
N VAL A 20 20.63 -30.85 -0.98
CA VAL A 20 20.21 -29.98 -2.09
C VAL A 20 20.89 -28.62 -1.95
N GLY A 21 21.69 -28.23 -2.95
CA GLY A 21 22.42 -26.95 -2.94
C GLY A 21 23.87 -27.03 -2.45
N ASP A 22 24.39 -28.21 -2.15
CA ASP A 22 25.74 -28.39 -1.61
C ASP A 22 26.89 -28.24 -2.64
N SER A 23 26.59 -28.10 -3.94
CA SER A 23 27.58 -28.15 -5.02
C SER A 23 27.38 -27.07 -6.10
N TRP A 24 28.42 -26.31 -6.45
CA TRP A 24 28.44 -25.19 -7.41
C TRP A 24 27.55 -23.98 -7.10
N THR A 25 27.92 -22.84 -7.68
CA THR A 25 27.33 -21.50 -7.49
C THR A 25 25.87 -21.38 -7.96
N TYR A 26 25.33 -22.35 -8.71
CA TYR A 26 23.95 -22.33 -9.25
C TYR A 26 23.08 -23.51 -8.81
N SER A 27 23.46 -24.25 -7.75
CA SER A 27 22.63 -25.35 -7.25
C SER A 27 21.47 -24.87 -6.37
N GLY A 28 20.32 -25.52 -6.53
CA GLY A 28 19.14 -25.21 -5.73
C GLY A 28 17.89 -25.93 -6.21
N MET A 29 16.74 -25.45 -5.74
CA MET A 29 15.42 -26.03 -6.00
C MET A 29 14.71 -25.36 -7.20
N ALA A 30 15.49 -24.83 -8.15
CA ALA A 30 14.95 -24.10 -9.28
C ALA A 30 13.95 -24.93 -10.10
N ASP A 31 12.83 -24.30 -10.46
CA ASP A 31 11.73 -24.85 -11.26
C ASP A 31 11.20 -26.21 -10.75
N MET A 32 11.39 -26.54 -9.47
CA MET A 32 11.09 -27.88 -8.95
C MET A 32 9.63 -28.28 -9.16
N PHE A 33 8.68 -27.37 -8.93
CA PHE A 33 7.23 -27.55 -9.09
C PHE A 33 6.62 -26.60 -10.11
N LYS A 34 7.43 -26.05 -11.02
CA LYS A 34 6.94 -25.14 -12.05
C LYS A 34 5.82 -25.78 -12.86
N GLY A 35 4.63 -25.19 -12.88
CA GLY A 35 3.45 -25.69 -13.60
C GLY A 35 2.82 -26.95 -12.99
N ALA A 36 3.23 -27.38 -11.80
CA ALA A 36 2.57 -28.45 -11.04
C ALA A 36 1.29 -27.89 -10.39
N THR A 37 0.27 -27.65 -11.20
CA THR A 37 -0.93 -26.88 -10.82
C THR A 37 -1.66 -27.40 -9.60
N ASN A 38 -1.63 -28.71 -9.34
CA ASN A 38 -2.34 -29.36 -8.22
C ASN A 38 -1.45 -29.60 -6.98
N PHE A 39 -0.16 -29.29 -7.04
CA PHE A 39 0.76 -29.60 -5.94
C PHE A 39 0.46 -28.71 -4.72
N ASN A 40 0.21 -29.34 -3.56
CA ASN A 40 -0.05 -28.67 -2.29
C ASN A 40 0.31 -29.57 -1.09
N GLN A 41 1.42 -30.31 -1.17
CA GLN A 41 1.85 -31.22 -0.10
C GLN A 41 2.77 -30.53 0.91
N PRO A 42 2.69 -30.90 2.21
CA PRO A 42 3.53 -30.30 3.24
C PRO A 42 5.01 -30.59 2.98
N ILE A 43 5.80 -29.52 3.02
CA ILE A 43 7.26 -29.48 2.77
C ILE A 43 7.96 -28.49 3.72
N ASP A 44 7.28 -28.12 4.81
CA ASP A 44 7.78 -27.25 5.87
C ASP A 44 9.05 -27.81 6.53
N ASN A 45 9.20 -29.15 6.54
CA ASN A 45 10.31 -29.87 7.16
C ASN A 45 11.58 -29.98 6.28
N TRP A 46 11.56 -29.45 5.07
CA TRP A 46 12.71 -29.53 4.17
C TRP A 46 13.86 -28.64 4.65
N ASP A 47 15.07 -29.19 4.67
CA ASP A 47 16.30 -28.43 4.87
C ASP A 47 16.63 -27.66 3.59
N THR A 48 16.62 -26.33 3.67
CA THR A 48 16.96 -25.39 2.59
C THR A 48 18.28 -24.65 2.85
N SER A 49 19.00 -24.96 3.94
CA SER A 49 20.17 -24.19 4.42
C SER A 49 21.35 -24.13 3.46
N LYS A 50 21.36 -24.98 2.42
CA LYS A 50 22.38 -25.02 1.38
C LYS A 50 21.89 -24.50 0.02
N VAL A 51 20.60 -24.22 -0.14
CA VAL A 51 20.01 -23.81 -1.42
C VAL A 51 20.50 -22.41 -1.82
N ARG A 52 21.06 -22.27 -3.03
CA ARG A 52 21.45 -20.96 -3.58
C ARG A 52 20.39 -20.34 -4.50
N THR A 53 19.53 -21.14 -5.11
CA THR A 53 18.48 -20.61 -5.99
C THR A 53 17.14 -21.31 -5.77
N MET A 54 16.08 -20.51 -5.69
CA MET A 54 14.68 -20.94 -5.64
C MET A 54 13.89 -20.43 -6.86
N ARG A 55 14.61 -20.03 -7.92
CA ARG A 55 14.02 -19.48 -9.15
C ARG A 55 12.89 -20.37 -9.66
N GLY A 56 11.71 -19.79 -9.87
CA GLY A 56 10.57 -20.47 -10.48
C GLY A 56 10.06 -21.71 -9.74
N MET A 57 10.49 -21.96 -8.50
CA MET A 57 10.22 -23.22 -7.80
C MET A 57 8.73 -23.59 -7.78
N PHE A 58 7.84 -22.61 -7.58
CA PHE A 58 6.39 -22.76 -7.55
C PHE A 58 5.68 -21.98 -8.67
N SER A 59 6.40 -21.57 -9.72
CA SER A 59 5.81 -20.80 -10.82
C SER A 59 4.66 -21.59 -11.46
N GLY A 60 3.43 -21.09 -11.42
CA GLY A 60 2.23 -21.75 -11.95
C GLY A 60 1.71 -22.92 -11.10
N ALA A 61 2.24 -23.14 -9.88
CA ALA A 61 1.71 -24.10 -8.92
C ALA A 61 0.43 -23.53 -8.25
N LYS A 62 -0.65 -23.43 -9.02
CA LYS A 62 -1.87 -22.69 -8.67
C LYS A 62 -2.49 -23.06 -7.31
N ALA A 63 -2.40 -24.33 -6.90
CA ALA A 63 -2.97 -24.83 -5.65
C ALA A 63 -2.04 -24.71 -4.43
N PHE A 64 -0.76 -24.39 -4.62
CA PHE A 64 0.23 -24.42 -3.54
C PHE A 64 -0.03 -23.31 -2.51
N ASN A 65 -0.16 -23.69 -1.24
CA ASN A 65 -0.37 -22.77 -0.11
C ASN A 65 0.14 -23.38 1.22
N GLN A 66 1.26 -24.11 1.20
CA GLN A 66 1.81 -24.76 2.38
C GLN A 66 2.76 -23.85 3.16
N PRO A 67 2.82 -23.97 4.50
CA PRO A 67 3.64 -23.10 5.33
C PRO A 67 5.13 -23.36 5.07
N ILE A 68 5.83 -22.36 4.53
CA ILE A 68 7.28 -22.43 4.22
C ILE A 68 8.07 -21.31 4.89
N GLY A 69 7.46 -20.58 5.82
CA GLY A 69 8.08 -19.48 6.54
C GLY A 69 9.30 -19.90 7.39
N ASN A 70 9.41 -21.19 7.73
CA ASN A 70 10.51 -21.76 8.52
C ASN A 70 11.76 -22.13 7.70
N TRP A 71 11.72 -21.99 6.37
CA TRP A 71 12.87 -22.29 5.52
C TRP A 71 14.02 -21.31 5.76
N ASP A 72 15.25 -21.84 5.80
CA ASP A 72 16.46 -21.04 5.82
C ASP A 72 16.77 -20.54 4.41
N THR A 73 16.63 -19.22 4.21
CA THR A 73 16.92 -18.54 2.94
C THR A 73 18.23 -17.76 2.94
N SER A 74 19.04 -17.84 4.01
CA SER A 74 20.24 -17.01 4.23
C SER A 74 21.37 -17.19 3.19
N ARG A 75 21.25 -18.18 2.32
CA ARG A 75 22.17 -18.46 1.20
C ARG A 75 21.54 -18.29 -0.18
N VAL A 76 20.26 -17.95 -0.26
CA VAL A 76 19.56 -17.81 -1.54
C VAL A 76 20.01 -16.52 -2.22
N GLU A 77 20.47 -16.65 -3.46
CA GLU A 77 20.97 -15.57 -4.30
C GLU A 77 19.96 -15.16 -5.38
N GLY A 78 18.97 -16.01 -5.69
CA GLY A 78 17.97 -15.73 -6.74
C GLY A 78 16.60 -16.35 -6.47
N MET A 79 15.57 -15.51 -6.54
CA MET A 79 14.15 -15.85 -6.30
C MET A 79 13.23 -15.47 -7.47
N ARG A 80 13.80 -15.15 -8.63
CA ARG A 80 13.05 -14.82 -9.85
C ARG A 80 11.89 -15.77 -10.09
N SER A 81 10.70 -15.19 -10.26
CA SER A 81 9.46 -15.89 -10.59
C SER A 81 9.08 -17.03 -9.62
N MET A 82 9.62 -17.07 -8.40
CA MET A 82 9.43 -18.21 -7.47
C MET A 82 7.97 -18.58 -7.26
N PHE A 83 7.07 -17.59 -7.16
CA PHE A 83 5.62 -17.76 -6.98
C PHE A 83 4.80 -17.21 -8.15
N ALA A 84 5.42 -16.96 -9.31
CA ALA A 84 4.71 -16.38 -10.45
C ALA A 84 3.54 -17.28 -10.89
N GLY A 85 2.30 -16.81 -10.77
CA GLY A 85 1.07 -17.56 -11.07
C GLY A 85 0.66 -18.60 -10.02
N ALA A 86 1.29 -18.60 -8.83
CA ALA A 86 0.88 -19.42 -7.68
C ALA A 86 -0.37 -18.79 -7.01
N ALA A 87 -1.50 -18.86 -7.71
CA ALA A 87 -2.71 -18.09 -7.40
C ALA A 87 -3.26 -18.25 -5.97
N SER A 88 -3.01 -19.38 -5.31
CA SER A 88 -3.50 -19.65 -3.95
C SER A 88 -2.53 -19.30 -2.83
N PHE A 89 -1.27 -18.99 -3.14
CA PHE A 89 -0.21 -18.83 -2.15
C PHE A 89 -0.42 -17.54 -1.33
N ASN A 90 -0.50 -17.67 -0.01
CA ASN A 90 -0.63 -16.55 0.93
C ASN A 90 -0.07 -16.91 2.31
N GLN A 91 1.12 -17.52 2.36
CA GLN A 91 1.75 -17.98 3.61
C GLN A 91 2.77 -16.96 4.12
N PRO A 92 2.91 -16.79 5.45
CA PRO A 92 3.82 -15.81 6.02
C PRO A 92 5.28 -16.15 5.72
N ILE A 93 5.94 -15.25 4.99
CA ILE A 93 7.35 -15.37 4.56
C ILE A 93 8.18 -14.11 4.89
N GLY A 94 7.63 -13.19 5.70
CA GLY A 94 8.33 -11.97 6.12
C GLY A 94 9.62 -12.25 6.91
N ASN A 95 9.76 -13.43 7.51
CA ASN A 95 10.95 -13.81 8.29
C ASN A 95 12.14 -14.30 7.43
N TRP A 96 11.98 -14.40 6.11
CA TRP A 96 13.06 -14.84 5.23
C TRP A 96 14.21 -13.83 5.20
N ASP A 97 15.44 -14.34 5.26
CA ASP A 97 16.65 -13.56 4.99
C ASP A 97 16.84 -13.42 3.48
N THR A 98 16.67 -12.20 2.97
CA THR A 98 16.84 -11.86 1.56
C THR A 98 18.14 -11.10 1.26
N SER A 99 19.02 -10.94 2.24
CA SER A 99 20.21 -10.07 2.16
C SER A 99 21.19 -10.40 1.03
N LYS A 100 21.14 -11.62 0.49
CA LYS A 100 21.97 -12.07 -0.65
C LYS A 100 21.21 -12.20 -1.97
N VAL A 101 19.89 -11.99 -1.96
CA VAL A 101 19.08 -12.14 -3.16
C VAL A 101 19.38 -10.98 -4.09
N SER A 102 19.74 -11.29 -5.34
CA SER A 102 20.12 -10.31 -6.36
C SER A 102 19.06 -10.13 -7.46
N ASP A 103 18.15 -11.10 -7.62
CA ASP A 103 17.10 -11.13 -8.63
C ASP A 103 15.77 -11.61 -8.01
N MET A 104 14.78 -10.71 -7.98
CA MET A 104 13.41 -10.95 -7.53
C MET A 104 12.38 -10.69 -8.65
N ARG A 105 12.81 -10.64 -9.91
CA ARG A 105 11.94 -10.30 -11.03
C ARG A 105 10.73 -11.23 -11.10
N SER A 106 9.54 -10.63 -11.21
CA SER A 106 8.25 -11.34 -11.29
C SER A 106 7.99 -12.32 -10.16
N MET A 107 8.62 -12.20 -8.99
CA MET A 107 8.56 -13.19 -7.91
C MET A 107 7.12 -13.57 -7.52
N PHE A 108 6.21 -12.59 -7.46
CA PHE A 108 4.79 -12.75 -7.15
C PHE A 108 3.85 -12.39 -8.30
N SER A 109 4.36 -12.29 -9.54
CA SER A 109 3.51 -11.92 -10.68
C SER A 109 2.34 -12.92 -10.83
N GLY A 110 1.10 -12.45 -10.80
CA GLY A 110 -0.10 -13.29 -10.87
C GLY A 110 -0.36 -14.17 -9.63
N ALA A 111 0.34 -13.95 -8.51
CA ALA A 111 0.05 -14.59 -7.23
C ALA A 111 -1.17 -13.91 -6.58
N ALA A 112 -2.35 -14.16 -7.17
CA ALA A 112 -3.56 -13.37 -6.94
C ALA A 112 -3.95 -13.16 -5.46
N LYS A 113 -3.72 -14.15 -4.59
CA LYS A 113 -4.07 -14.08 -3.16
C LYS A 113 -2.94 -13.64 -2.23
N PHE A 114 -1.72 -13.45 -2.73
CA PHE A 114 -0.58 -13.15 -1.87
C PHE A 114 -0.73 -11.76 -1.26
N ASN A 115 -0.76 -11.68 0.08
CA ASN A 115 -0.89 -10.43 0.82
C ASN A 115 -0.22 -10.51 2.20
N GLN A 116 1.05 -10.88 2.22
CA GLN A 116 1.81 -11.08 3.47
C GLN A 116 2.85 -9.97 3.66
N PRO A 117 3.08 -9.51 4.90
CA PRO A 117 4.01 -8.43 5.17
C PRO A 117 5.44 -8.87 4.84
N ILE A 118 6.01 -8.24 3.83
CA ILE A 118 7.40 -8.46 3.36
C ILE A 118 8.21 -7.16 3.30
N GLY A 119 7.63 -6.05 3.78
CA GLY A 119 8.27 -4.73 3.86
C GLY A 119 9.45 -4.64 4.82
N ASN A 120 9.89 -5.75 5.43
CA ASN A 120 11.09 -5.85 6.25
C ASN A 120 12.27 -6.56 5.55
N TRP A 121 12.08 -7.07 4.33
CA TRP A 121 13.12 -7.78 3.58
C TRP A 121 14.32 -6.87 3.25
N ASN A 122 15.54 -7.39 3.41
CA ASN A 122 16.74 -6.68 2.97
C ASN A 122 16.90 -6.80 1.45
N ILE A 123 16.72 -5.70 0.73
CA ILE A 123 16.81 -5.64 -0.74
C ILE A 123 18.09 -4.95 -1.26
N SER A 124 19.08 -4.72 -0.40
CA SER A 124 20.30 -3.98 -0.77
C SER A 124 21.10 -4.62 -1.90
N ALA A 125 21.05 -5.95 -2.02
CA ALA A 125 21.71 -6.73 -3.08
C ALA A 125 20.88 -6.88 -4.36
N VAL A 126 19.60 -6.52 -4.34
CA VAL A 126 18.69 -6.74 -5.47
C VAL A 126 18.97 -5.74 -6.58
N SER A 127 19.14 -6.24 -7.80
CA SER A 127 19.38 -5.43 -9.00
C SER A 127 18.16 -5.38 -9.94
N ASP A 128 17.23 -6.34 -9.84
CA ASP A 128 16.01 -6.40 -10.66
C ASP A 128 14.81 -6.89 -9.83
N MET A 129 13.79 -6.04 -9.71
CA MET A 129 12.47 -6.33 -9.12
C MET A 129 11.32 -6.11 -10.13
N GLY A 130 11.62 -6.06 -11.42
CA GLY A 130 10.61 -5.79 -12.45
C GLY A 130 9.45 -6.79 -12.41
N ASP A 131 8.23 -6.28 -12.60
CA ASP A 131 6.99 -7.07 -12.61
C ASP A 131 6.74 -7.87 -11.31
N MET A 132 7.43 -7.59 -10.20
CA MET A 132 7.41 -8.43 -8.99
C MET A 132 5.99 -8.72 -8.51
N PHE A 133 5.09 -7.74 -8.58
CA PHE A 133 3.69 -7.84 -8.17
C PHE A 133 2.70 -7.69 -9.34
N LEU A 134 3.13 -7.80 -10.60
CA LEU A 134 2.26 -7.67 -11.76
C LEU A 134 1.12 -8.70 -11.69
N GLY A 135 -0.12 -8.25 -11.52
CA GLY A 135 -1.30 -9.12 -11.38
C GLY A 135 -1.45 -9.82 -10.02
N ALA A 136 -0.70 -9.42 -8.99
CA ALA A 136 -0.91 -9.84 -7.61
C ALA A 136 -2.06 -9.03 -6.97
N THR A 137 -3.28 -9.30 -7.40
CA THR A 137 -4.46 -8.44 -7.17
C THR A 137 -4.85 -8.20 -5.70
N SER A 138 -4.47 -9.09 -4.78
CA SER A 138 -4.73 -8.90 -3.34
C SER A 138 -3.58 -8.24 -2.58
N PHE A 139 -2.43 -8.00 -3.22
CA PHE A 139 -1.26 -7.45 -2.53
C PHE A 139 -1.45 -5.97 -2.22
N ASN A 140 -1.46 -5.63 -0.94
CA ASN A 140 -1.63 -4.26 -0.45
C ASN A 140 -0.70 -3.93 0.74
N GLN A 141 0.44 -4.63 0.83
CA GLN A 141 1.38 -4.45 1.95
C GLN A 141 2.37 -3.33 1.66
N ASP A 142 2.78 -2.63 2.71
CA ASP A 142 3.86 -1.66 2.64
C ASP A 142 5.18 -2.32 2.18
N VAL A 143 5.73 -1.77 1.10
CA VAL A 143 7.02 -2.13 0.51
C VAL A 143 7.82 -0.90 0.09
N HIS A 144 7.63 0.24 0.76
CA HIS A 144 8.30 1.51 0.42
C HIS A 144 9.84 1.36 0.33
N GLN A 145 10.43 0.53 1.18
CA GLN A 145 11.87 0.28 1.16
C GLN A 145 12.36 -0.41 -0.12
N PHE A 146 11.47 -0.95 -0.95
CA PHE A 146 11.82 -1.55 -2.24
C PHE A 146 11.96 -0.48 -3.34
N GLU A 147 11.48 0.74 -3.10
CA GLU A 147 11.51 1.85 -4.06
C GLU A 147 12.94 2.13 -4.59
N GLY A 148 13.05 2.27 -5.91
CA GLY A 148 14.33 2.60 -6.57
C GLY A 148 15.16 1.41 -7.10
N LYS A 149 14.71 0.16 -6.95
CA LYS A 149 15.42 -1.05 -7.45
C LYS A 149 14.78 -1.73 -8.68
N GLY A 150 14.26 -0.91 -9.58
CA GLY A 150 13.46 -1.35 -10.72
C GLY A 150 11.98 -1.06 -10.47
N GLN A 151 11.20 -0.98 -11.54
CA GLN A 151 9.78 -0.62 -11.48
C GLN A 151 9.00 -1.65 -10.64
N LEU A 152 8.74 -1.31 -9.38
CA LEU A 152 7.70 -1.93 -8.57
C LEU A 152 6.37 -1.36 -9.04
N GLN A 153 5.96 -1.73 -10.25
CA GLN A 153 4.63 -1.39 -10.74
C GLN A 153 3.63 -2.25 -9.99
N GLY A 154 3.20 -1.77 -8.83
CA GLY A 154 1.86 -2.02 -8.32
C GLY A 154 0.94 -0.95 -8.90
N ASN A 155 0.29 -1.25 -10.02
CA ASN A 155 -0.73 -0.44 -10.72
C ASN A 155 -0.41 1.00 -11.18
N THR A 156 0.60 1.71 -10.67
CA THR A 156 0.86 3.10 -11.08
C THR A 156 1.35 3.17 -12.54
N LEU A 157 0.59 3.87 -13.39
CA LEU A 157 0.92 4.10 -14.79
C LEU A 157 1.68 5.41 -14.97
N THR A 158 2.83 5.35 -15.65
CA THR A 158 3.68 6.53 -15.89
C THR A 158 3.82 6.91 -17.37
N CYS A 159 3.90 8.21 -17.66
CA CYS A 159 4.02 8.77 -19.02
C CYS A 159 4.97 9.98 -19.11
N ASN A 160 6.07 9.97 -18.33
CA ASN A 160 7.02 11.08 -18.21
C ASN A 160 7.56 11.64 -19.54
N ASP A 161 7.73 10.79 -20.55
CA ASP A 161 8.34 11.19 -21.83
C ASP A 161 7.32 11.45 -22.94
N SER A 162 6.02 11.43 -22.60
CA SER A 162 4.94 11.55 -23.58
C SER A 162 4.28 12.93 -23.55
N PRO A 163 3.87 13.46 -24.71
CA PRO A 163 3.31 14.81 -24.79
C PRO A 163 1.92 14.89 -24.16
N ILE A 164 1.65 16.00 -23.47
CA ILE A 164 0.32 16.31 -22.92
C ILE A 164 -0.73 16.30 -24.03
N GLY A 165 -1.90 15.74 -23.75
CA GLY A 165 -3.02 15.62 -24.69
C GLY A 165 -2.92 14.45 -25.66
N ALA A 166 -1.80 13.71 -25.70
CA ALA A 166 -1.73 12.47 -26.45
C ALA A 166 -2.46 11.34 -25.71
N THR A 167 -2.96 10.39 -26.50
CA THR A 167 -3.58 9.17 -25.99
C THR A 167 -2.74 7.94 -26.32
N PHE A 168 -2.85 6.92 -25.49
CA PHE A 168 -2.26 5.60 -25.74
C PHE A 168 -3.14 4.50 -25.15
N ASN A 169 -3.01 3.28 -25.68
CA ASN A 169 -3.73 2.13 -25.14
C ASN A 169 -2.86 1.34 -24.16
N HIS A 170 -3.41 1.02 -23.00
CA HIS A 170 -2.79 0.15 -22.02
C HIS A 170 -3.83 -0.81 -21.45
N GLN A 171 -3.58 -2.11 -21.55
CA GLN A 171 -4.47 -3.18 -21.05
C GLN A 171 -5.93 -3.12 -21.57
N GLY A 172 -6.14 -2.56 -22.77
CA GLY A 172 -7.47 -2.44 -23.38
C GLY A 172 -8.19 -1.14 -23.05
N GLU A 173 -7.60 -0.30 -22.19
CA GLU A 173 -8.11 1.02 -21.84
C GLU A 173 -7.37 2.12 -22.60
N THR A 174 -8.09 3.19 -22.94
CA THR A 174 -7.49 4.39 -23.54
C THR A 174 -7.08 5.36 -22.43
N TYR A 175 -5.79 5.69 -22.38
CA TYR A 175 -5.23 6.66 -21.46
C TYR A 175 -4.97 7.98 -22.16
N LEU A 176 -5.37 9.08 -21.53
CA LEU A 176 -5.03 10.44 -21.88
C LEU A 176 -3.93 10.96 -20.95
N ILE A 177 -2.89 11.55 -21.54
CA ILE A 177 -1.81 12.17 -20.79
C ILE A 177 -2.24 13.59 -20.39
N VAL A 178 -2.31 13.84 -19.08
CA VAL A 178 -2.80 15.09 -18.52
C VAL A 178 -1.74 15.79 -17.67
N ASP A 179 -1.90 17.10 -17.54
CA ASP A 179 -1.15 18.00 -16.67
C ASP A 179 -2.10 18.74 -15.71
N ASP A 180 -1.59 19.71 -14.96
CA ASP A 180 -2.35 20.48 -13.97
C ASP A 180 -3.55 21.25 -14.54
N GLU A 181 -3.55 21.55 -15.84
CA GLU A 181 -4.61 22.29 -16.53
C GLU A 181 -5.61 21.32 -17.15
N SER A 182 -5.14 20.40 -18.00
CA SER A 182 -5.99 19.47 -18.75
C SER A 182 -6.73 18.49 -17.84
N ILE A 183 -6.14 18.06 -16.71
CA ILE A 183 -6.83 17.13 -15.79
C ILE A 183 -8.15 17.70 -15.25
N LYS A 184 -8.32 19.03 -15.22
CA LYS A 184 -9.52 19.72 -14.69
C LYS A 184 -10.63 19.92 -15.73
N ASP A 185 -10.41 19.49 -16.97
CA ASP A 185 -11.42 19.58 -18.01
C ASP A 185 -12.66 18.77 -17.62
N GLN A 186 -13.83 19.42 -17.61
CA GLN A 186 -15.05 18.80 -17.10
C GLN A 186 -15.54 17.67 -17.99
N ALA A 187 -15.38 17.78 -19.32
CA ALA A 187 -15.80 16.72 -20.23
C ALA A 187 -14.92 15.48 -20.06
N GLN A 188 -13.60 15.66 -19.90
CA GLN A 188 -12.68 14.55 -19.64
C GLN A 188 -12.96 13.88 -18.29
N LEU A 189 -13.28 14.65 -17.24
CA LEU A 189 -13.67 14.09 -15.95
C LEU A 189 -15.00 13.30 -16.04
N ASP A 190 -15.94 13.76 -16.86
CA ASP A 190 -17.20 13.03 -17.12
C ASP A 190 -16.95 11.74 -17.89
N GLU A 191 -16.02 11.73 -18.86
CA GLU A 191 -15.58 10.53 -19.58
C GLU A 191 -14.87 9.54 -18.64
N LEU A 192 -14.03 10.03 -17.72
CA LEU A 192 -13.38 9.21 -16.69
C LEU A 192 -14.42 8.54 -15.79
N GLU A 193 -15.43 9.29 -15.33
CA GLU A 193 -16.53 8.77 -14.52
C GLU A 193 -17.34 7.68 -15.24
N GLN A 194 -17.51 7.84 -16.55
CA GLN A 194 -18.21 6.87 -17.40
C GLN A 194 -17.35 5.67 -17.79
N GLY A 195 -16.07 5.65 -17.40
CA GLY A 195 -15.12 4.60 -17.77
C GLY A 195 -14.77 4.59 -19.26
N GLN A 196 -14.92 5.72 -19.95
CA GLN A 196 -14.59 5.86 -21.38
C GLN A 196 -13.12 6.19 -21.60
N ILE A 197 -12.49 6.82 -20.61
CA ILE A 197 -11.09 7.21 -20.66
C ILE A 197 -10.43 7.01 -19.30
N ARG A 198 -9.11 6.81 -19.31
CA ARG A 198 -8.24 6.79 -18.13
C ARG A 198 -7.26 7.95 -18.22
N PHE A 199 -6.70 8.38 -17.10
CA PHE A 199 -5.67 9.43 -17.08
C PHE A 199 -4.32 8.87 -16.73
N CYS A 200 -3.29 9.34 -17.44
CA CYS A 200 -1.91 9.22 -17.00
C CYS A 200 -1.46 10.56 -16.40
N THR A 201 -1.13 10.54 -15.11
CA THR A 201 -0.96 11.75 -14.28
C THR A 201 0.49 12.10 -13.98
N SER A 202 1.48 11.50 -14.66
CA SER A 202 2.91 11.75 -14.38
C SER A 202 3.37 13.20 -14.50
N HIS A 203 2.59 14.07 -15.13
CA HIS A 203 2.89 15.49 -15.30
C HIS A 203 2.09 16.40 -14.34
N VAL A 204 1.25 15.82 -13.48
CA VAL A 204 0.40 16.55 -12.54
C VAL A 204 1.16 16.82 -11.24
N THR A 205 1.13 18.07 -10.79
CA THR A 205 1.68 18.53 -9.51
C THR A 205 0.61 19.08 -8.56
N ASN A 206 -0.59 19.39 -9.06
CA ASN A 206 -1.66 20.03 -8.29
C ASN A 206 -3.04 19.45 -8.65
N MET A 207 -3.56 18.63 -7.73
CA MET A 207 -4.88 17.99 -7.83
C MET A 207 -5.96 18.73 -7.03
N ASN A 208 -5.73 19.99 -6.65
CA ASN A 208 -6.64 20.71 -5.78
C ASN A 208 -8.06 20.80 -6.39
N GLY A 209 -9.05 20.33 -5.64
CA GLY A 209 -10.47 20.46 -5.99
C GLY A 209 -10.94 19.64 -7.20
N LEU A 210 -10.17 18.65 -7.66
CA LEU A 210 -10.44 17.95 -8.92
C LEU A 210 -11.83 17.33 -9.02
N PHE A 211 -12.30 16.66 -7.96
CA PHE A 211 -13.63 16.06 -7.89
C PHE A 211 -14.56 16.77 -6.90
N ARG A 212 -14.29 18.05 -6.62
CA ARG A 212 -15.09 18.82 -5.67
C ARG A 212 -16.55 18.92 -6.13
N GLY A 213 -17.47 18.41 -5.30
CA GLY A 213 -18.91 18.44 -5.54
C GLY A 213 -19.43 17.36 -6.50
N ARG A 214 -18.58 16.44 -6.97
CA ARG A 214 -19.00 15.31 -7.79
C ARG A 214 -19.55 14.20 -6.90
N GLU A 215 -20.80 14.35 -6.44
CA GLU A 215 -21.44 13.52 -5.39
C GLU A 215 -21.36 12.01 -5.64
N TYR A 216 -21.42 11.60 -6.92
CA TYR A 216 -21.44 10.20 -7.36
C TYR A 216 -20.08 9.69 -7.87
N PHE A 217 -19.03 10.52 -7.85
CA PHE A 217 -17.71 10.11 -8.32
C PHE A 217 -17.19 8.91 -7.53
N ASN A 218 -16.91 7.81 -8.23
CA ASN A 218 -16.34 6.60 -7.65
C ASN A 218 -15.57 5.76 -8.69
N ALA A 219 -15.01 6.39 -9.72
CA ALA A 219 -14.20 5.71 -10.73
C ALA A 219 -12.86 5.28 -10.15
N ASP A 220 -12.38 4.08 -10.49
CA ASP A 220 -11.05 3.59 -10.05
C ASP A 220 -9.96 4.57 -10.49
N ILE A 221 -9.11 4.99 -9.57
CA ILE A 221 -7.97 5.91 -9.81
C ILE A 221 -6.72 5.41 -9.09
N SER A 222 -6.67 4.10 -8.81
CA SER A 222 -5.55 3.44 -8.14
C SER A 222 -4.28 3.44 -9.00
N ASP A 223 -4.40 3.62 -10.31
CA ASP A 223 -3.29 3.63 -11.26
C ASP A 223 -2.61 5.00 -11.43
N TRP A 224 -3.05 6.03 -10.71
CA TRP A 224 -2.50 7.37 -10.84
C TRP A 224 -1.08 7.47 -10.29
N ASP A 225 -0.21 8.15 -11.04
CA ASP A 225 1.11 8.59 -10.60
C ASP A 225 0.98 9.92 -9.86
N THR A 226 1.12 9.87 -8.52
CA THR A 226 1.07 11.04 -7.64
C THR A 226 2.45 11.50 -7.19
N SER A 227 3.54 10.90 -7.71
CA SER A 227 4.91 11.10 -7.21
C SER A 227 5.45 12.52 -7.36
N LYS A 228 4.76 13.39 -8.13
CA LYS A 228 5.09 14.82 -8.29
C LYS A 228 4.05 15.75 -7.65
N VAL A 229 2.96 15.21 -7.10
CA VAL A 229 1.87 16.00 -6.55
C VAL A 229 2.29 16.66 -5.24
N THR A 230 2.04 17.96 -5.14
CA THR A 230 2.36 18.79 -3.97
C THR A 230 1.10 19.30 -3.26
N ASN A 231 -0.05 19.30 -3.93
CA ASN A 231 -1.32 19.76 -3.38
C ASN A 231 -2.46 18.80 -3.75
N MET A 232 -3.10 18.23 -2.73
CA MET A 232 -4.25 17.33 -2.84
C MET A 232 -5.51 17.89 -2.16
N GLY A 233 -5.48 19.16 -1.72
CA GLY A 233 -6.58 19.75 -0.98
C GLY A 233 -7.90 19.72 -1.76
N ARG A 234 -9.02 19.47 -1.07
CA ARG A 234 -10.37 19.43 -1.66
C ARG A 234 -10.61 18.44 -2.79
N ILE A 235 -9.68 17.54 -3.12
CA ILE A 235 -9.80 16.68 -4.30
C ILE A 235 -11.11 15.87 -4.29
N PHE A 236 -11.58 15.36 -3.15
CA PHE A 236 -12.84 14.61 -2.99
C PHE A 236 -13.88 15.35 -2.14
N SER A 237 -13.76 16.66 -1.98
CA SER A 237 -14.71 17.43 -1.16
C SER A 237 -16.12 17.34 -1.74
N GLY A 238 -17.06 16.76 -1.00
CA GLY A 238 -18.45 16.52 -1.42
C GLY A 238 -18.64 15.31 -2.33
N ALA A 239 -17.61 14.50 -2.60
CA ALA A 239 -17.73 13.26 -3.36
C ALA A 239 -18.30 12.14 -2.47
N THR A 240 -19.60 12.22 -2.17
CA THR A 240 -20.26 11.39 -1.14
C THR A 240 -20.12 9.89 -1.35
N SER A 241 -20.04 9.45 -2.61
CA SER A 241 -19.96 8.02 -3.00
C SER A 241 -18.52 7.49 -3.13
N PHE A 242 -17.50 8.34 -3.04
CA PHE A 242 -16.13 7.96 -3.30
C PHE A 242 -15.58 6.99 -2.24
N ASN A 243 -15.10 5.83 -2.67
CA ASN A 243 -14.51 4.81 -1.79
C ASN A 243 -13.50 3.91 -2.54
N GLN A 244 -12.74 4.46 -3.49
CA GLN A 244 -11.75 3.72 -4.28
C GLN A 244 -10.40 3.60 -3.59
N PRO A 245 -9.66 2.49 -3.79
CA PRO A 245 -8.39 2.25 -3.11
C PRO A 245 -7.31 3.22 -3.62
N ILE A 246 -6.89 4.13 -2.74
CA ILE A 246 -5.85 5.15 -2.99
C ILE A 246 -4.68 5.07 -2.00
N GLY A 247 -4.60 3.98 -1.23
CA GLY A 247 -3.54 3.77 -0.25
C GLY A 247 -2.14 3.69 -0.89
N ASN A 248 -2.06 3.35 -2.18
CA ASN A 248 -0.81 3.23 -2.93
C ASN A 248 -0.28 4.56 -3.50
N TRP A 249 -0.98 5.67 -3.28
CA TRP A 249 -0.51 6.98 -3.76
C TRP A 249 0.75 7.42 -3.01
N ASP A 250 1.76 7.85 -3.76
CA ASP A 250 2.94 8.53 -3.21
C ASP A 250 2.54 9.94 -2.76
N THR A 251 2.54 10.18 -1.45
CA THR A 251 2.25 11.49 -0.83
C THR A 251 3.50 12.21 -0.32
N SER A 252 4.71 11.70 -0.57
CA SER A 252 5.97 12.21 0.00
C SER A 252 6.25 13.68 -0.34
N LYS A 253 5.73 14.16 -1.48
CA LYS A 253 5.87 15.56 -1.93
C LYS A 253 4.67 16.44 -1.59
N VAL A 254 3.60 15.87 -1.05
CA VAL A 254 2.39 16.62 -0.70
C VAL A 254 2.68 17.57 0.46
N ARG A 255 2.12 18.78 0.37
CA ARG A 255 2.25 19.85 1.37
C ARG A 255 0.89 20.25 1.94
N GLY A 256 -0.17 20.19 1.14
CA GLY A 256 -1.53 20.53 1.55
C GLY A 256 -2.54 19.42 1.29
N MET A 257 -3.26 19.02 2.35
CA MET A 257 -4.33 18.01 2.33
C MET A 257 -5.64 18.55 2.91
N SER A 258 -5.79 19.88 3.03
CA SER A 258 -6.99 20.45 3.63
C SER A 258 -8.26 20.15 2.85
N VAL A 259 -9.31 19.82 3.59
CA VAL A 259 -10.67 19.56 3.08
C VAL A 259 -10.70 18.39 2.08
N MET A 260 -9.67 17.54 2.03
CA MET A 260 -9.48 16.50 0.99
C MET A 260 -10.67 15.56 0.86
N PHE A 261 -11.22 15.08 1.98
CA PHE A 261 -12.35 14.17 2.08
C PHE A 261 -13.57 14.80 2.77
N SER A 262 -13.66 16.13 2.82
CA SER A 262 -14.79 16.77 3.49
C SER A 262 -16.10 16.39 2.80
N GLY A 263 -17.02 15.76 3.52
CA GLY A 263 -18.30 15.26 3.00
C GLY A 263 -18.19 14.01 2.12
N ALA A 264 -17.03 13.36 2.05
CA ALA A 264 -16.87 12.06 1.38
C ALA A 264 -17.40 10.93 2.28
N LYS A 265 -18.74 10.88 2.42
CA LYS A 265 -19.44 10.08 3.43
C LYS A 265 -19.10 8.59 3.40
N ALA A 266 -18.93 8.03 2.20
CA ALA A 266 -18.66 6.60 2.01
C ALA A 266 -17.17 6.21 2.15
N PHE A 267 -16.25 7.18 2.22
CA PHE A 267 -14.82 6.90 2.14
C PHE A 267 -14.31 6.21 3.41
N ASN A 268 -13.75 5.01 3.25
CA ASN A 268 -13.17 4.23 4.34
C ASN A 268 -12.01 3.33 3.86
N GLN A 269 -11.21 3.81 2.90
CA GLN A 269 -10.09 3.04 2.35
C GLN A 269 -8.80 3.25 3.15
N PRO A 270 -7.95 2.21 3.28
CA PRO A 270 -6.72 2.30 4.05
C PRO A 270 -5.76 3.32 3.43
N ILE A 271 -5.37 4.31 4.24
CA ILE A 271 -4.44 5.39 3.89
C ILE A 271 -3.37 5.62 4.99
N GLY A 272 -3.26 4.67 5.93
CA GLY A 272 -2.28 4.73 7.02
C GLY A 272 -0.84 4.81 6.53
N ASP A 273 -0.54 4.26 5.35
CA ASP A 273 0.81 4.19 4.80
C ASP A 273 1.25 5.48 4.08
N TRP A 274 0.39 6.49 4.02
CA TRP A 274 0.75 7.78 3.43
C TRP A 274 1.88 8.46 4.20
N ASN A 275 2.87 8.96 3.45
CA ASN A 275 3.91 9.83 3.99
C ASN A 275 3.35 11.24 4.19
N THR A 276 3.08 11.61 5.45
CA THR A 276 2.58 12.95 5.82
C THR A 276 3.65 13.89 6.36
N SER A 277 4.91 13.47 6.39
CA SER A 277 6.01 14.19 7.07
C SER A 277 6.22 15.62 6.58
N GLY A 278 5.87 15.92 5.32
CA GLY A 278 5.96 17.26 4.75
C GLY A 278 4.64 18.06 4.71
N VAL A 279 3.55 17.52 5.26
CA VAL A 279 2.21 18.16 5.19
C VAL A 279 2.08 19.21 6.28
N TRP A 280 1.70 20.44 5.90
CA TRP A 280 1.54 21.55 6.84
C TRP A 280 0.08 21.96 7.10
N ASP A 281 -0.86 21.59 6.21
CA ASP A 281 -2.30 21.91 6.31
C ASP A 281 -3.17 20.66 6.17
N MET A 282 -3.84 20.28 7.27
CA MET A 282 -4.79 19.16 7.34
C MET A 282 -6.18 19.61 7.82
N ARG A 283 -6.49 20.90 7.74
CA ARG A 283 -7.81 21.42 8.12
C ARG A 283 -8.94 20.68 7.46
N GLU A 284 -9.94 20.31 8.25
CA GLU A 284 -11.22 19.76 7.79
C GLU A 284 -11.06 18.56 6.84
N MET A 285 -9.91 17.86 6.89
CA MET A 285 -9.56 16.80 5.94
C MET A 285 -10.64 15.72 5.89
N PHE A 286 -11.24 15.35 7.03
CA PHE A 286 -12.31 14.37 7.17
C PHE A 286 -13.61 14.99 7.72
N LEU A 287 -13.83 16.30 7.56
CA LEU A 287 -15.06 16.97 7.99
C LEU A 287 -16.29 16.31 7.34
N GLY A 288 -17.13 15.60 8.11
CA GLY A 288 -18.31 14.89 7.61
C GLY A 288 -18.02 13.62 6.81
N ALA A 289 -16.82 13.04 6.94
CA ALA A 289 -16.49 11.72 6.37
C ALA A 289 -17.05 10.61 7.29
N GLU A 290 -18.37 10.44 7.27
CA GLU A 290 -19.15 9.65 8.24
C GLU A 290 -18.63 8.22 8.44
N ALA A 291 -18.18 7.54 7.36
CA ALA A 291 -17.72 6.15 7.41
C ALA A 291 -16.23 5.96 7.72
N PHE A 292 -15.42 7.03 7.72
CA PHE A 292 -13.96 6.90 7.81
C PHE A 292 -13.52 6.41 9.18
N ASN A 293 -12.84 5.27 9.24
CA ASN A 293 -12.29 4.70 10.47
C ASN A 293 -11.01 3.88 10.25
N GLN A 294 -10.09 4.37 9.41
CA GLN A 294 -8.86 3.65 9.09
C GLN A 294 -7.69 4.07 9.99
N PRO A 295 -6.78 3.15 10.34
CA PRO A 295 -5.66 3.44 11.21
C PRO A 295 -4.71 4.44 10.54
N ILE A 296 -4.58 5.62 11.14
CA ILE A 296 -3.69 6.73 10.70
C ILE A 296 -2.82 7.25 11.86
N GLY A 297 -2.75 6.51 12.96
CA GLY A 297 -1.99 6.88 14.15
C GLY A 297 -0.49 6.98 13.90
N ASN A 298 0.02 6.34 12.85
CA ASN A 298 1.43 6.34 12.42
C ASN A 298 1.83 7.56 11.57
N TRP A 299 0.89 8.43 11.19
CA TRP A 299 1.21 9.63 10.42
C TRP A 299 2.16 10.57 11.18
N ASP A 300 3.21 11.02 10.50
CA ASP A 300 4.08 12.07 11.04
C ASP A 300 3.42 13.43 10.84
N THR A 301 2.96 14.02 11.93
CA THR A 301 2.30 15.33 11.93
C THR A 301 3.23 16.46 12.40
N SER A 302 4.54 16.23 12.50
CA SER A 302 5.49 17.23 13.03
C SER A 302 5.49 18.58 12.30
N ASP A 303 5.24 18.58 10.99
CA ASP A 303 5.20 19.79 10.17
C ASP A 303 3.79 20.40 10.04
N VAL A 304 2.76 19.74 10.58
CA VAL A 304 1.37 20.20 10.49
C VAL A 304 1.16 21.41 11.39
N LEU A 305 0.69 22.50 10.79
CA LEU A 305 0.44 23.79 11.45
C LEU A 305 -1.04 24.02 11.75
N ASP A 306 -1.94 23.34 11.04
CA ASP A 306 -3.38 23.50 11.18
C ASP A 306 -4.14 22.19 10.93
N MET A 307 -4.95 21.80 11.93
CA MET A 307 -5.82 20.61 11.94
C MET A 307 -7.26 20.97 12.30
N LYS A 308 -7.65 22.24 12.14
CA LYS A 308 -8.97 22.70 12.55
C LYS A 308 -10.06 21.83 11.94
N GLY A 309 -10.95 21.31 12.79
CA GLY A 309 -12.12 20.54 12.36
C GLY A 309 -11.81 19.25 11.60
N MET A 310 -10.60 18.69 11.74
CA MET A 310 -10.13 17.53 10.96
C MET A 310 -11.13 16.35 10.95
N PHE A 311 -11.77 16.06 12.08
CA PHE A 311 -12.74 14.96 12.25
C PHE A 311 -14.15 15.40 12.66
N THR A 312 -14.49 16.68 12.49
CA THR A 312 -15.84 17.15 12.82
C THR A 312 -16.87 16.38 11.98
N GLY A 313 -17.79 15.63 12.60
CA GLY A 313 -18.79 14.83 11.89
C GLY A 313 -18.25 13.56 11.21
N ALA A 314 -17.02 13.14 11.50
CA ALA A 314 -16.52 11.80 11.14
C ALA A 314 -17.04 10.78 12.18
N ASP A 315 -18.33 10.44 12.08
CA ASP A 315 -19.06 9.76 13.15
C ASP A 315 -18.53 8.35 13.51
N SER A 316 -17.88 7.66 12.56
CA SER A 316 -17.32 6.31 12.78
C SER A 316 -15.89 6.31 13.33
N PHE A 317 -15.20 7.47 13.38
CA PHE A 317 -13.78 7.51 13.67
C PHE A 317 -13.47 7.25 15.15
N ASP A 318 -12.75 6.18 15.46
CA ASP A 318 -12.39 5.76 16.83
C ASP A 318 -10.91 5.35 17.00
N GLN A 319 -10.05 5.72 16.05
CA GLN A 319 -8.65 5.26 16.00
C GLN A 319 -7.75 5.95 17.04
N GLU A 320 -6.70 5.23 17.45
CA GLU A 320 -5.64 5.78 18.33
C GLU A 320 -4.70 6.73 17.57
N LEU A 321 -4.40 7.88 18.17
CA LEU A 321 -3.56 8.95 17.57
C LEU A 321 -2.38 9.35 18.46
N ASN A 322 -1.89 8.43 19.28
CA ASN A 322 -0.86 8.70 20.31
C ASN A 322 0.51 9.14 19.77
N GLN A 323 0.83 8.88 18.50
CA GLN A 323 2.11 9.29 17.89
C GLN A 323 2.05 10.68 17.24
N TRP A 324 0.86 11.29 17.17
CA TRP A 324 0.70 12.59 16.54
C TRP A 324 1.36 13.70 17.38
N LYS A 325 2.14 14.52 16.71
CA LYS A 325 2.77 15.72 17.26
C LYS A 325 1.87 16.91 16.96
N ILE A 326 1.21 17.43 18.00
CA ILE A 326 0.24 18.55 17.90
C ILE A 326 0.68 19.81 18.65
N GLY A 327 1.92 19.85 19.15
CA GLY A 327 2.46 20.97 19.94
C GLY A 327 2.71 22.25 19.12
N GLN A 328 2.82 22.15 17.80
CA GLN A 328 3.11 23.29 16.90
C GLN A 328 1.87 23.89 16.23
N LEU A 329 0.65 23.45 16.57
CA LEU A 329 -0.60 23.95 15.97
C LEU A 329 -0.83 25.44 16.31
N ARG A 330 -1.25 26.22 15.30
CA ARG A 330 -1.47 27.68 15.45
C ARG A 330 -2.80 28.02 16.13
N ASP A 331 -3.84 27.22 15.88
CA ASP A 331 -5.19 27.37 16.44
C ASP A 331 -5.72 26.01 16.94
N ASN A 332 -5.85 25.85 18.26
CA ASN A 332 -6.06 24.57 18.94
C ASN A 332 -7.51 24.03 18.87
N THR A 333 -8.10 23.89 17.68
CA THR A 333 -9.47 23.34 17.55
C THR A 333 -9.52 22.05 16.73
N MET A 334 -8.92 20.98 17.26
CA MET A 334 -9.19 19.63 16.78
C MET A 334 -10.37 19.06 17.58
N VAL A 335 -11.45 18.67 16.88
CA VAL A 335 -12.62 18.03 17.49
C VAL A 335 -12.58 16.56 17.11
N CYS A 336 -12.37 15.69 18.09
CA CYS A 336 -12.49 14.25 17.94
C CYS A 336 -13.63 13.77 18.84
N ARG A 337 -14.64 13.08 18.29
CA ARG A 337 -15.57 12.29 19.11
C ARG A 337 -14.97 10.89 19.19
N ASN A 338 -14.63 10.39 20.38
CA ASN A 338 -14.06 9.05 20.60
C ASN A 338 -12.61 8.75 20.18
N ALA A 339 -11.82 9.67 19.61
CA ALA A 339 -10.39 9.39 19.41
C ALA A 339 -9.66 9.36 20.77
N THR A 340 -9.00 8.24 21.08
CA THR A 340 -8.27 8.07 22.34
C THR A 340 -6.76 8.27 22.14
N GLY A 341 -6.05 8.64 23.23
CA GLY A 341 -4.59 8.68 23.24
C GLY A 341 -3.94 9.99 22.75
N LEU A 342 -4.71 11.03 22.41
CA LEU A 342 -4.14 12.36 22.10
C LEU A 342 -3.70 13.08 23.38
N HIS A 343 -2.39 13.25 23.51
CA HIS A 343 -1.76 13.99 24.60
C HIS A 343 -1.00 15.17 24.01
N TYR A 344 -1.24 16.40 24.49
CA TYR A 344 -0.40 17.55 24.13
C TYR A 344 0.14 18.27 25.35
N THR A 345 1.39 18.71 25.27
CA THR A 345 2.05 19.46 26.35
C THR A 345 1.99 20.95 26.07
N TYR A 346 1.34 21.73 26.93
CA TYR A 346 1.30 23.19 26.84
C TYR A 346 1.67 23.79 28.20
N GLN A 347 2.64 24.70 28.22
CA GLN A 347 3.15 25.34 29.45
C GLN A 347 3.53 24.36 30.59
N GLY A 348 4.03 23.17 30.24
CA GLY A 348 4.44 22.15 31.21
C GLY A 348 3.32 21.21 31.69
N TYR A 349 2.09 21.36 31.18
CA TYR A 349 0.96 20.47 31.48
C TYR A 349 0.63 19.59 30.28
N THR A 350 0.38 18.30 30.51
CA THR A 350 -0.16 17.37 29.50
C THR A 350 -1.68 17.42 29.52
N TYR A 351 -2.29 17.77 28.39
CA TYR A 351 -3.73 17.86 28.19
C TYR A 351 -4.22 16.67 27.37
N LEU A 352 -5.33 16.08 27.80
CA LEU A 352 -6.06 15.06 27.06
C LEU A 352 -7.09 15.75 26.16
N VAL A 353 -7.15 15.38 24.87
CA VAL A 353 -8.28 15.77 24.03
C VAL A 353 -9.46 14.91 24.45
N VAL A 354 -10.45 15.54 25.09
CA VAL A 354 -11.72 14.92 25.51
C VAL A 354 -12.83 15.37 24.55
N ASP A 355 -13.75 14.46 24.25
CA ASP A 355 -15.01 14.81 23.60
C ASP A 355 -16.05 15.34 24.61
N ASP A 356 -17.14 15.93 24.12
CA ASP A 356 -18.22 16.51 24.95
C ASP A 356 -18.89 15.48 25.88
N ASN A 357 -18.77 14.17 25.60
CA ASN A 357 -19.33 13.10 26.41
C ASN A 357 -18.37 12.69 27.55
N SER A 358 -17.06 12.71 27.30
CA SER A 358 -16.00 12.36 28.26
C SER A 358 -15.71 13.46 29.27
N ILE A 359 -16.12 14.71 29.01
CA ILE A 359 -16.17 15.79 30.01
C ILE A 359 -17.12 15.45 31.19
N LYS A 360 -18.05 14.50 31.04
CA LYS A 360 -18.98 14.09 32.12
C LYS A 360 -18.44 12.96 32.98
N ASP A 361 -17.33 12.31 32.61
CA ASP A 361 -16.74 11.24 33.38
C ASP A 361 -15.81 11.79 34.48
N ARG A 362 -16.30 11.76 35.73
CA ARG A 362 -15.55 12.22 36.91
C ARG A 362 -14.22 11.46 37.12
N ALA A 363 -14.09 10.22 36.64
CA ALA A 363 -12.87 9.44 36.80
C ALA A 363 -11.69 9.95 35.93
N LEU A 364 -12.00 10.62 34.81
CA LEU A 364 -11.03 11.29 33.94
C LEU A 364 -10.62 12.67 34.48
N ILE A 365 -11.52 13.37 35.18
CA ILE A 365 -11.27 14.68 35.79
C ILE A 365 -10.33 14.60 37.01
N ASP A 366 -10.40 13.50 37.78
CA ASP A 366 -9.64 13.37 39.03
C ASP A 366 -8.21 12.83 38.86
N LYS A 367 -7.78 12.45 37.65
CA LYS A 367 -6.37 12.15 37.37
C LYS A 367 -5.58 13.44 37.17
N ARG A 368 -5.39 14.19 38.26
CA ARG A 368 -4.27 15.13 38.37
C ARG A 368 -2.97 14.32 38.35
N VAL A 369 -2.43 14.08 37.17
CA VAL A 369 -1.03 13.67 37.05
C VAL A 369 -0.22 14.96 37.22
N VAL A 370 0.48 15.04 38.35
CA VAL A 370 1.45 16.10 38.69
C VAL A 370 2.59 16.09 37.69
#